data_AF-A0A3D0QIC4-F1
#
_entry.id   AF-A0A3D0QIC4-F1
#
_cell.length_a   1.000
_cell.length_b   1.000
_cell.length_c   1.000
_cell.angle_alpha   90.00
_cell.angle_beta   90.00
_cell.angle_gamma   90.00
#
_symmetry.space_group_name_H-M   'P 1'
#
loop_
_entity.id
_entity.type
_entity.pdbx_description
1 polymer ?
#
loop_
_entity_poly.entity_id
_entity_poly.type
_entity_poly.pdbx_seq_one_letter_code
_entity_poly.pdbx_strand_id
1 'polypeptide(L)' 'HTDVYVTAISVFKSLLPKIPRVGLFETHFHVKIPPEAYMYAIPYEYYEKHGIRKYGFHGASHR' A
#
# COMPACT_ATOMS: atom_id res chain seq x y z
N HIS A 1 8.95 0.15 5.84
CA HIS A 1 9.05 -0.46 4.49
C HIS A 1 9.10 0.60 3.39
N THR A 2 8.14 1.53 3.36
CA THR A 2 8.04 2.58 2.33
C THR A 2 9.31 3.38 2.11
N ASP A 3 9.98 3.84 3.17
CA ASP A 3 11.17 4.71 3.04
C ASP A 3 12.30 4.05 2.25
N VAL A 4 12.58 2.77 2.54
CA VAL A 4 13.59 1.99 1.81
C VAL A 4 13.23 1.86 0.33
N TYR A 5 11.95 1.66 0.01
CA TYR A 5 11.49 1.63 -1.38
C TYR A 5 11.61 2.98 -2.07
N VAL A 6 11.31 4.08 -1.38
CA VAL A 6 11.46 5.45 -1.92
C VAL A 6 12.94 5.76 -2.21
N THR A 7 13.84 5.38 -1.30
CA THR A 7 15.28 5.49 -1.52
C THR A 7 15.70 4.67 -2.74
N ALA A 8 15.29 3.41 -2.84
CA ALA A 8 15.62 2.56 -3.98
C ALA A 8 15.10 3.14 -5.30
N ILE A 9 13.83 3.57 -5.35
CA ILE A 9 13.23 4.21 -6.54
C ILE A 9 14.03 5.44 -6.96
N SER A 10 14.47 6.25 -6.00
CA SER A 10 15.28 7.45 -6.26
C SER A 10 16.65 7.10 -6.83
N VAL A 11 17.34 6.10 -6.28
CA VAL A 11 18.63 5.62 -6.78
C VAL A 11 18.50 5.05 -8.19
N PHE A 12 17.53 4.17 -8.43
CA PHE A 12 17.31 3.58 -9.76
C PHE A 12 16.90 4.63 -10.80
N LYS A 13 16.16 5.68 -10.41
CA LYS A 13 15.84 6.81 -11.29
C LYS A 13 17.10 7.54 -11.75
N SER A 14 18.10 7.72 -10.88
CA SER A 14 19.36 8.36 -11.22
C SER A 14 20.26 7.47 -12.08
N LEU A 15 20.34 6.17 -11.77
CA LEU A 15 21.20 5.23 -12.49
C LEU A 15 20.65 4.82 -13.86
N LEU A 16 19.32 4.69 -13.99
CA LEU A 16 18.63 4.16 -15.17
C LEU A 16 17.52 5.11 -15.63
N PRO A 17 17.84 6.35 -16.04
CA PRO A 17 16.84 7.41 -16.26
C PRO A 17 15.85 7.12 -17.40
N LYS A 18 16.23 6.26 -18.36
CA LYS A 18 15.40 5.93 -19.53
C LYS A 18 14.50 4.70 -19.31
N ILE A 19 14.69 3.95 -18.23
CA ILE A 19 13.92 2.72 -17.99
C ILE A 19 12.60 3.07 -17.29
N PRO A 20 11.45 2.60 -17.83
CA PRO A 20 10.16 2.77 -17.17
C PRO A 20 10.13 2.00 -15.84
N ARG A 21 9.61 2.64 -14.80
CA ARG A 21 9.49 2.06 -13.45
C ARG A 21 8.01 1.79 -13.17
N VAL A 22 7.69 0.58 -12.72
CA VAL A 22 6.31 0.14 -12.41
C VAL A 22 6.17 -0.05 -10.90
N GLY A 23 5.15 0.56 -10.30
CA GLY A 23 4.84 0.41 -8.88
C GLY A 23 3.84 -0.72 -8.66
N LEU A 24 4.23 -1.71 -7.86
CA LEU A 24 3.34 -2.76 -7.38
C LEU A 24 3.10 -2.56 -5.88
N PHE A 25 1.84 -2.44 -5.49
CA PHE A 25 1.45 -2.16 -4.11
C PHE A 25 0.86 -3.42 -3.49
N GLU A 26 1.46 -3.92 -2.42
CA GLU A 26 1.04 -5.14 -1.70
C GLU A 26 -0.41 -5.11 -1.23
N THR A 27 -0.94 -3.91 -0.96
CA THR A 27 -2.32 -3.70 -0.51
C THR A 27 -3.34 -3.83 -1.64
N HIS A 28 -2.92 -3.80 -2.91
CA HIS A 28 -3.85 -3.74 -4.05
C HIS A 28 -4.76 -4.98 -4.15
N PHE A 29 -4.27 -6.16 -3.78
CA PHE A 29 -5.09 -7.37 -3.75
C PHE A 29 -6.30 -7.25 -2.80
N HIS A 30 -6.12 -6.51 -1.71
CA HIS A 30 -7.05 -6.41 -0.59
C HIS A 30 -8.08 -5.28 -0.73
N VAL A 31 -8.09 -4.55 -1.86
CA VAL A 31 -9.03 -3.42 -2.08
C VAL A 31 -10.50 -3.85 -2.11
N LYS A 32 -10.78 -5.14 -2.30
CA LYS A 32 -12.13 -5.73 -2.33
C LYS A 32 -12.60 -6.26 -0.97
N ILE A 33 -11.83 -6.11 0.10
CA ILE A 33 -12.31 -6.47 1.45
C ILE A 33 -13.59 -5.65 1.73
N PRO A 34 -14.69 -6.28 2.18
CA PRO A 34 -15.92 -5.56 2.45
C PRO A 34 -15.82 -4.73 3.76
N PRO A 35 -16.65 -3.67 3.94
CA PRO A 35 -16.58 -2.77 5.10
C PRO A 35 -16.52 -3.48 6.45
N GLU A 36 -17.38 -4.46 6.66
CA GLU A 36 -17.44 -5.25 7.89
C GLU A 36 -16.13 -5.99 8.22
N ALA A 37 -15.27 -6.22 7.23
CA ALA A 37 -14.01 -6.95 7.39
C ALA A 37 -12.76 -6.07 7.38
N TYR A 38 -12.85 -4.79 6.98
CA TYR A 38 -11.74 -3.84 7.10
C TYR A 38 -11.91 -2.78 8.18
N MET A 39 -13.13 -2.56 8.66
CA MET A 39 -13.39 -1.60 9.74
C MET A 39 -12.97 -2.18 11.10
N TYR A 40 -12.37 -1.34 11.92
CA TYR A 40 -12.06 -1.67 13.32
C TYR A 40 -13.18 -1.16 14.24
N ALA A 41 -13.43 -1.85 15.35
CA ALA A 41 -14.39 -1.46 16.38
C ALA A 41 -13.83 -0.35 17.31
N ILE A 42 -13.43 0.76 16.69
CA ILE A 42 -12.89 1.98 17.32
C ILE A 42 -13.70 3.19 16.79
N PRO A 43 -13.55 4.41 17.34
CA PRO A 43 -14.31 5.57 16.87
C PRO A 43 -14.23 5.75 15.36
N TYR A 44 -15.39 5.84 14.71
CA TYR A 44 -15.50 5.92 13.24
C TYR A 44 -14.74 7.11 12.64
N GLU A 45 -14.63 8.20 13.42
CA GLU A 45 -13.84 9.39 13.07
C GLU A 45 -12.38 9.06 12.71
N TYR A 46 -11.79 8.02 13.29
CA TYR A 46 -10.43 7.59 12.96
C TYR A 46 -10.31 7.01 11.55
N TYR A 47 -11.35 6.32 11.09
CA TYR A 47 -11.44 5.91 9.70
C TYR A 47 -11.57 7.13 8.79
N GLU A 48 -12.49 8.06 9.10
CA GLU A 48 -12.78 9.21 8.26
C GLU A 48 -11.61 10.20 8.16
N LYS A 49 -10.97 10.53 9.28
CA LYS A 49 -9.91 11.55 9.35
C LYS A 49 -8.54 11.00 9.02
N HIS A 50 -8.26 9.74 9.36
CA HIS A 50 -6.91 9.19 9.30
C HIS A 50 -6.81 7.94 8.41
N GLY A 51 -7.91 7.45 7.86
CA GLY A 51 -7.93 6.25 7.03
C GLY A 51 -7.54 4.99 7.81
N ILE A 52 -7.78 4.95 9.13
CA ILE A 52 -7.47 3.78 9.95
C ILE A 52 -8.42 2.63 9.57
N ARG A 53 -7.87 1.59 8.96
CA ARG A 53 -8.56 0.38 8.51
C ARG A 53 -7.58 -0.77 8.30
N LYS A 54 -8.09 -1.98 8.14
CA LYS A 54 -7.30 -3.10 7.62
C LYS A 54 -7.04 -2.88 6.13
N TYR A 55 -5.78 -2.73 5.76
CA TYR A 55 -5.35 -2.65 4.36
C TYR A 55 -4.91 -4.01 3.79
N GLY A 56 -4.37 -4.89 4.63
CA GLY A 56 -3.79 -6.17 4.19
C GLY A 56 -2.46 -6.01 3.45
N PHE A 57 -1.61 -7.04 3.52
CA PHE A 57 -0.29 -7.08 2.87
C PHE A 57 -0.05 -8.45 2.25
N HIS A 58 1.09 -8.64 1.58
CA HIS A 58 1.45 -9.87 0.87
C HIS A 58 0.45 -10.22 -0.24
N GLY A 59 -0.18 -9.21 -0.86
CA GLY A 59 -1.19 -9.41 -1.89
C GLY A 59 -0.64 -10.08 -3.15
N ALA A 60 0.65 -9.90 -3.44
CA ALA A 60 1.30 -10.59 -4.56
C ALA A 60 1.35 -12.11 -4.38
N SER A 61 1.47 -12.60 -3.14
CA SER A 61 1.54 -14.03 -2.81
C SER A 61 0.17 -14.68 -2.58
N HIS A 62 -0.87 -13.90 -2.33
CA HIS A 62 -2.24 -14.39 -2.20
C HIS A 62 -2.92 -14.61 -3.57
N ARG A 63 -2.31 -14.10 -4.64
CA ARG A 63 -2.81 -14.20 -6.00
C ARG A 63 -2.57 -15.59 -6.61
#